data_AF-A0A9E3XV10-F1
#
_entry.id   AF-A0A9E3XV10-F1
#
_cell.length_a   1.000
_cell.length_b   1.000
_cell.length_c   1.000
_cell.angle_alpha   90.00
_cell.angle_beta   90.00
_cell.angle_gamma   90.00
#
_symmetry.space_group_name_H-M   'P 1'
#
loop_
_entity.id
_entity.type
_entity.pdbx_description
1 polymer ?
#
loop_
_entity_poly.entity_id
_entity_poly.type
_entity_poly.pdbx_seq_one_letter_code
_entity_poly.pdbx_strand_id
1 'polypeptide(L)'
;AGAAGLRIGWAIIDPGDRPRFEALVDEGRRMGAVLVGLVVAFLMAALVEGFVTGRPWPTSVRIGIGVLAFTLFWGWTIVAALRLRRATPDPAPPPTPIPTPK
;
A
#
# COMPACT_ATOMS: atom_id res chain seq x y z
N ALA A 1 -3.64 -7.30 5.38
CA ALA A 1 -4.84 -6.46 5.57
C ALA A 1 -5.12 -6.16 7.05
N GLY A 2 -5.12 -7.15 7.96
CA GLY A 2 -5.40 -6.93 9.38
C GLY A 2 -4.51 -5.88 10.06
N ALA A 3 -3.21 -5.85 9.76
CA ALA A 3 -2.28 -4.86 10.33
C ALA A 3 -2.60 -3.40 9.98
N ALA A 4 -3.18 -3.16 8.80
CA ALA A 4 -3.59 -1.82 8.37
C ALA A 4 -4.81 -1.35 9.19
N GLY A 5 -5.85 -2.19 9.27
CA GLY A 5 -7.03 -1.91 10.10
C GLY A 5 -6.68 -1.75 11.58
N LEU A 6 -5.80 -2.59 12.12
CA LEU A 6 -5.30 -2.48 13.49
C LEU A 6 -4.59 -1.15 13.74
N ARG A 7 -3.83 -0.64 12.77
CA ARG A 7 -3.09 0.61 12.90
C ARG A 7 -3.99 1.85 12.85
N ILE A 8 -5.05 1.83 12.01
CA ILE A 8 -6.13 2.83 12.08
C ILE A 8 -6.82 2.78 13.45
N GLY A 9 -7.17 1.60 13.94
CA GLY A 9 -7.80 1.44 15.24
C GLY A 9 -6.91 1.92 16.39
N TRP A 10 -5.61 1.64 16.31
CA TRP A 10 -4.64 2.08 17.30
C TRP A 10 -4.48 3.61 17.32
N ALA A 11 -4.58 4.28 16.17
CA ALA A 11 -4.54 5.75 16.10
C ALA A 11 -5.72 6.44 16.82
N ILE A 12 -6.83 5.73 17.05
CA ILE A 12 -7.96 6.22 17.87
C ILE A 12 -7.70 5.97 19.36
N ILE A 13 -7.12 4.81 19.69
CA ILE A 13 -6.87 4.36 21.07
C ILE A 13 -5.73 5.18 21.69
N ASP A 14 -4.60 5.32 20.99
CA ASP A 14 -3.40 6.01 21.44
C ASP A 14 -2.87 6.96 20.35
N PRO A 15 -3.47 8.15 20.21
CA PRO A 15 -3.04 9.15 19.22
C PRO A 15 -1.76 9.92 19.61
N GLY A 16 -1.23 9.73 20.82
CA GLY A 16 -0.20 10.58 21.41
C GLY A 16 -0.70 12.00 21.68
N ASP A 17 0.14 13.01 21.39
CA ASP A 17 -0.17 14.43 21.64
C ASP A 17 -1.16 15.06 20.64
N ARG A 18 -1.65 14.29 19.67
CA ARG A 18 -2.54 14.77 18.61
C ARG A 18 -4.02 14.55 18.95
N PRO A 19 -4.92 15.45 18.52
CA PRO A 19 -6.35 15.18 18.61
C PRO A 19 -6.71 13.95 17.76
N ARG A 20 -7.55 13.07 18.32
CA ARG A 20 -7.90 11.76 17.73
C ARG A 20 -8.34 11.84 16.26
N PHE A 21 -9.09 12.88 15.89
CA PHE A 21 -9.56 13.05 14.52
C PHE A 21 -8.42 13.34 13.54
N GLU A 22 -7.44 14.15 13.95
CA GLU A 22 -6.28 14.47 13.12
C GLU A 22 -5.35 13.26 12.97
N ALA A 23 -5.10 12.53 14.06
CA ALA A 23 -4.36 11.27 14.03
C ALA A 23 -5.03 10.24 13.09
N LEU A 24 -6.36 10.18 13.10
CA LEU A 24 -7.13 9.28 12.23
C LEU A 24 -7.04 9.69 10.75
N VAL A 25 -7.12 10.99 10.44
CA VAL A 25 -7.00 11.50 9.05
C VAL A 25 -5.59 11.25 8.51
N ASP A 26 -4.55 11.47 9.31
CA ASP A 26 -3.16 11.19 8.95
C ASP A 26 -2.93 9.70 8.66
N GLU A 27 -3.40 8.82 9.56
CA GLU A 27 -3.27 7.37 9.36
C GLU A 27 -4.12 6.90 8.17
N GLY A 28 -5.32 7.45 7.99
CA GLY A 28 -6.17 7.19 6.83
C GLY A 28 -5.52 7.58 5.50
N ARG A 29 -4.84 8.73 5.44
CA ARG A 29 -4.07 9.14 4.24
C ARG A 29 -2.92 8.17 3.95
N ARG A 30 -2.22 7.68 4.98
CA ARG A 30 -1.16 6.65 4.83
C ARG A 30 -1.73 5.33 4.32
N MET A 31 -2.95 4.99 4.72
CA MET A 31 -3.65 3.75 4.32
C MET A 31 -4.19 3.79 2.89
N GLY A 32 -4.36 4.98 2.31
CA GLY A 32 -4.92 5.16 0.96
C GLY A 32 -4.25 4.28 -0.09
N ALA A 33 -2.91 4.17 -0.06
CA ALA A 33 -2.17 3.32 -0.99
C ALA A 33 -2.52 1.83 -0.85
N VAL A 34 -2.76 1.36 0.38
CA VAL A 34 -3.16 -0.04 0.65
C VAL A 34 -4.57 -0.31 0.11
N LEU A 35 -5.49 0.63 0.32
CA LEU A 35 -6.86 0.52 -0.19
C LEU A 35 -6.91 0.51 -1.72
N VAL A 36 -6.16 1.38 -2.38
CA VAL A 36 -6.05 1.39 -3.85
C VAL A 36 -5.50 0.05 -4.35
N GLY A 37 -4.43 -0.46 -3.72
CA GLY A 37 -3.90 -1.79 -4.06
C GLY A 37 -4.93 -2.91 -3.90
N LEU A 38 -5.75 -2.85 -2.85
CA LEU A 38 -6.81 -3.82 -2.59
C LEU A 38 -7.92 -3.78 -3.65
N VAL A 39 -8.38 -2.58 -4.03
CA VAL A 39 -9.38 -2.41 -5.09
C VAL A 39 -8.88 -3.01 -6.41
N VAL A 40 -7.63 -2.73 -6.78
CA VAL A 40 -7.02 -3.30 -7.99
C VAL A 40 -6.92 -4.83 -7.90
N ALA A 41 -6.54 -5.38 -6.74
CA ALA A 41 -6.48 -6.83 -6.53
C ALA A 41 -7.84 -7.50 -6.67
N PHE A 42 -8.90 -6.91 -6.08
CA PHE A 42 -10.25 -7.45 -6.19
C PHE A 42 -10.83 -7.33 -7.59
N LEU A 43 -10.55 -6.24 -8.31
CA LEU A 43 -10.94 -6.12 -9.72
C LEU A 43 -10.29 -7.21 -10.58
N MET A 44 -9.00 -7.49 -10.36
CA MET A 44 -8.32 -8.60 -11.04
C MET A 44 -8.95 -9.94 -10.68
N ALA A 45 -9.24 -10.19 -9.41
CA ALA A 45 -9.90 -11.42 -8.97
C ALA A 45 -11.30 -11.56 -9.59
N ALA A 46 -12.12 -10.51 -9.60
CA ALA A 46 -13.45 -10.50 -10.20
C ALA A 46 -13.39 -10.72 -11.72
N LEU A 47 -12.39 -10.16 -12.40
CA LEU A 47 -12.18 -10.38 -13.83
C LEU A 47 -11.77 -11.82 -14.12
N VAL A 48 -10.84 -12.38 -13.35
CA VAL A 48 -10.44 -13.79 -13.51
C VAL A 48 -11.64 -14.69 -13.23
N GLU A 49 -12.36 -14.48 -12.14
CA GLU A 49 -13.51 -15.30 -11.78
C GLU A 49 -14.63 -15.23 -12.83
N GLY A 50 -14.99 -14.02 -13.27
CA GLY A 50 -16.07 -13.80 -14.23
C GLY A 50 -15.77 -14.31 -15.65
N PHE A 51 -14.50 -14.37 -16.04
CA PHE A 51 -14.11 -14.77 -17.40
C PHE A 51 -13.48 -16.15 -17.50
N VAL A 52 -12.90 -16.68 -16.41
CA VAL A 52 -12.10 -17.92 -16.43
C VAL A 52 -12.83 -19.07 -15.72
N THR A 53 -13.46 -18.82 -14.57
CA THR A 53 -13.91 -19.91 -13.66
C THR A 53 -15.10 -20.71 -14.21
N GLY A 54 -15.88 -20.15 -15.14
CA GLY A 54 -17.03 -20.84 -15.74
C GLY A 54 -16.81 -21.50 -17.11
N ARG A 55 -15.66 -21.30 -17.77
CA ARG A 55 -15.51 -21.67 -19.20
C ARG A 55 -14.70 -22.94 -19.38
N PRO A 56 -15.02 -23.85 -20.32
CA PRO A 56 -14.30 -25.09 -20.58
C PRO A 56 -12.99 -24.85 -21.34
N TRP A 57 -12.14 -23.97 -20.82
CA TRP A 57 -10.86 -23.61 -21.42
C TRP A 57 -9.78 -24.62 -21.01
N PRO A 58 -8.76 -24.86 -21.87
CA PRO A 58 -7.61 -25.67 -21.49
C PRO A 58 -6.92 -25.11 -20.23
N THR A 59 -6.50 -26.00 -19.33
CA THR A 59 -5.89 -25.63 -18.05
C THR A 59 -4.69 -24.69 -18.21
N SER A 60 -3.89 -24.87 -19.26
CA SER A 60 -2.75 -24.01 -19.59
C SER A 60 -3.14 -22.54 -19.79
N VAL A 61 -4.28 -22.28 -20.44
CA VAL A 61 -4.76 -20.92 -20.69
C VAL A 61 -5.22 -20.26 -19.39
N ARG A 62 -5.93 -21.01 -18.53
CA ARG A 62 -6.37 -20.50 -17.22
C ARG A 62 -5.17 -20.13 -16.34
N ILE A 63 -4.15 -20.99 -16.31
CA ILE A 63 -2.90 -20.73 -15.58
C ILE A 63 -2.17 -19.52 -16.17
N GLY A 64 -2.07 -19.42 -17.50
CA GLY A 64 -1.43 -18.28 -18.18
C GLY A 64 -2.07 -16.95 -17.80
N ILE A 65 -3.40 -16.88 -17.74
CA ILE A 65 -4.13 -15.68 -17.31
C ILE A 65 -3.83 -15.36 -15.83
N GLY A 66 -3.86 -16.37 -14.95
CA GLY A 66 -3.54 -16.19 -13.54
C GLY A 66 -2.11 -15.66 -13.32
N VAL A 67 -1.13 -16.22 -14.03
CA VAL A 67 0.27 -15.78 -13.98
C VAL A 67 0.40 -14.35 -14.50
N LEU A 68 -0.24 -14.02 -15.63
CA LEU A 68 -0.22 -12.66 -16.18
C LEU A 68 -0.81 -11.64 -15.19
N ALA A 69 -1.98 -11.94 -14.61
CA ALA A 69 -2.62 -11.08 -13.63
C ALA A 69 -1.75 -10.91 -12.37
N PHE A 70 -1.15 -12.00 -11.89
CA PHE A 70 -0.22 -11.97 -10.76
C PHE A 70 1.02 -11.10 -11.04
N THR A 71 1.66 -11.29 -12.19
CA THR A 71 2.85 -10.52 -12.60
C THR A 71 2.52 -9.04 -12.79
N LEU A 72 1.37 -8.71 -13.40
CA LEU A 72 0.94 -7.32 -13.56
C LEU A 72 0.69 -6.66 -12.21
N PHE A 73 -0.01 -7.34 -11.30
CA PHE A 73 -0.31 -6.82 -9.97
C PHE A 73 0.97 -6.60 -9.14
N TRP A 74 1.83 -7.62 -9.03
CA TRP A 74 3.08 -7.52 -8.28
C TRP A 74 4.09 -6.57 -8.93
N GLY A 75 4.20 -6.61 -10.26
CA GLY A 75 5.07 -5.71 -11.01
C GLY A 75 4.69 -4.25 -10.80
N TRP A 76 3.40 -3.93 -10.91
CA TRP A 76 2.91 -2.58 -10.66
C TRP A 76 3.15 -2.12 -9.22
N THR A 77 2.86 -2.95 -8.21
CA THR A 77 3.06 -2.58 -6.80
C THR A 77 4.53 -2.39 -6.45
N ILE A 78 5.43 -3.23 -6.94
CA ILE A 78 6.89 -3.07 -6.75
C ILE A 78 7.36 -1.80 -7.44
N VAL A 79 6.97 -1.56 -8.69
CA VAL A 79 7.36 -0.34 -9.42
C VAL A 79 6.85 0.91 -8.72
N ALA A 80 5.61 0.91 -8.23
CA ALA A 80 5.07 2.02 -7.45
C ALA A 80 5.88 2.26 -6.17
N ALA A 81 6.23 1.20 -5.42
CA ALA A 81 7.05 1.30 -4.22
C ALA A 81 8.45 1.85 -4.52
N LEU A 82 9.09 1.39 -5.60
CA LEU A 82 10.40 1.88 -6.02
C LEU A 82 10.36 3.35 -6.45
N ARG A 83 9.30 3.77 -7.14
CA ARG A 83 9.10 5.18 -7.53
C ARG A 83 8.96 6.08 -6.31
N LEU A 84 8.18 5.67 -5.31
CA LEU A 84 8.03 6.41 -4.06
C LEU A 84 9.35 6.55 -3.30
N ARG A 85 10.12 5.46 -3.18
CA ARG A 85 11.44 5.49 -2.51
C ARG A 85 12.43 6.44 -3.16
N ARG A 86 12.38 6.60 -4.49
CA ARG A 86 13.25 7.53 -5.23
C ARG A 86 12.80 8.99 -5.10
N ALA A 87 11.52 9.21 -4.83
CA ALA A 87 10.94 10.56 -4.73
C ALA A 87 11.12 11.19 -3.35
N THR A 88 11.48 10.42 -2.31
CA THR A 88 11.75 10.95 -0.96
C THR A 88 13.20 11.46 -0.88
N PRO A 89 13.44 12.78 -0.72
CA PRO A 89 14.79 13.31 -0.53
C PRO A 89 15.37 12.87 0.83
N ASP A 90 16.70 12.85 0.93
CA ASP A 90 17.37 12.56 2.20
C ASP A 90 16.98 13.58 3.28
N PRO A 91 16.86 13.14 4.55
CA PRO A 91 16.62 14.05 5.65
C PRO A 91 17.74 15.09 5.72
N ALA A 92 17.38 16.33 6.04
CA ALA A 92 18.35 17.40 6.22
C ALA A 92 19.39 16.98 7.27
N PRO A 93 20.68 17.32 7.07
CA PRO A 93 21.70 17.04 8.07
C PRO A 93 21.32 17.69 9.41
N PRO A 94 21.71 17.08 10.55
CA PRO A 94 21.42 17.65 11.85
C PRO A 94 21.98 19.07 11.95
N PRO A 95 21.32 19.97 12.70
CA PRO A 95 21.78 21.34 12.86
C PRO A 95 23.21 21.34 13.41
N THR A 96 24.06 22.20 12.86
CA THR A 96 25.44 22.36 13.30
C THR A 96 25.46 22.70 14.79
N PRO A 97 26.26 22.02 15.63
CA PRO A 97 26.36 22.34 17.04
C PRO A 97 26.71 23.82 17.22
N ILE A 98 25.85 24.58 17.90
CA ILE A 98 26.15 25.98 18.22
C ILE A 98 27.28 25.96 19.26
N PRO A 99 28.42 26.65 19.02
CA PRO A 99 29.50 26.71 19.99
C PRO A 99 28.99 27.34 21.29
N THR A 100 29.14 26.62 22.40
CA THR A 100 28.82 27.13 23.73
C THR A 100 29.88 28.15 24.14
N PRO A 101 29.49 29.38 24.56
CA PRO A 101 30.43 30.32 25.14
C PRO A 101 31.00 29.73 26.45
N LYS A 102 32.32 29.79 26.60
CA LYS A 102 33.03 29.40 27.84
C LYS A 102 32.91 30.49 28.90
#